data_AF-A0A1E7LPP2-F1
#
_entry.id   AF-A0A1E7LPP2-F1
#
_cell.length_a   1.000
_cell.length_b   1.000
_cell.length_c   1.000
_cell.angle_alpha   90.00
_cell.angle_beta   90.00
_cell.angle_gamma   90.00
#
_symmetry.space_group_name_H-M   'P 1'
#
loop_
_entity.id
_entity.type
_entity.pdbx_description
1 polymer ?
#
loop_
_entity_poly.entity_id
_entity_poly.type
_entity_poly.pdbx_seq_one_letter_code
_entity_poly.pdbx_strand_id
1 'polypeptide(L)'
;MFPEALYDAVRRVEGILRTKPKAGAAPSHQMVFTPPDGESELMCLDVPDILPIPGQGKIILLHEYEVMVTSSRTIYARDEKTGQVKVFTVVRVTAVE
;
A
#
# COMPACT_ATOMS: atom_id res chain seq x y z
N MET A 1 -20.35 -13.96 -5.64
CA MET A 1 -21.03 -12.94 -6.48
C MET A 1 -20.88 -11.62 -5.74
N PHE A 2 -19.88 -10.80 -6.09
CA PHE A 2 -19.72 -9.48 -5.48
C PHE A 2 -20.82 -8.57 -6.02
N PRO A 3 -21.53 -7.82 -5.17
CA PRO A 3 -22.75 -7.15 -5.60
C PRO A 3 -22.38 -5.96 -6.48
N GLU A 4 -22.90 -5.92 -7.70
CA GLU A 4 -22.79 -4.77 -8.63
C GLU A 4 -23.15 -3.45 -7.93
N ALA A 5 -24.04 -3.51 -6.94
CA ALA A 5 -24.40 -2.40 -6.05
C ALA A 5 -23.21 -1.77 -5.30
N LEU A 6 -22.17 -2.55 -4.95
CA LEU A 6 -20.96 -2.01 -4.31
C LEU A 6 -20.14 -1.19 -5.31
N TYR A 7 -19.97 -1.69 -6.53
CA TYR A 7 -19.25 -0.96 -7.58
C TYR A 7 -20.00 0.29 -8.03
N ASP A 8 -21.33 0.25 -8.07
CA ASP A 8 -22.16 1.42 -8.39
C ASP A 8 -22.17 2.47 -7.26
N ALA A 9 -22.13 2.04 -6.00
CA ALA A 9 -21.97 2.93 -4.86
C ALA A 9 -20.59 3.61 -4.88
N VAL A 10 -19.52 2.85 -5.17
CA VAL A 10 -18.16 3.39 -5.36
C VAL A 10 -18.15 4.38 -6.53
N ARG A 11 -18.77 4.05 -7.67
CA ARG A 11 -18.85 4.95 -8.85
C ARG A 11 -19.61 6.25 -8.56
N ARG A 12 -20.69 6.23 -7.79
CA ARG A 12 -21.44 7.45 -7.42
C ARG A 12 -20.63 8.38 -6.54
N VAL A 13 -19.85 7.84 -5.60
CA VAL A 13 -18.95 8.62 -4.74
C VAL A 13 -17.76 9.17 -5.53
N GLU A 14 -17.18 8.36 -6.43
CA GLU A 14 -16.09 8.80 -7.31
C GLU A 14 -16.52 9.89 -8.31
N GLY A 15 -17.79 9.91 -8.73
CA GLY A 15 -18.32 10.90 -9.66
C GLY A 15 -18.25 12.34 -9.16
N ILE A 16 -18.15 12.55 -7.85
CA ILE A 16 -18.12 13.87 -7.21
C ILE A 16 -16.67 14.38 -7.02
N LEU A 17 -15.66 13.50 -7.09
CA LEU A 17 -14.26 13.82 -6.74
C LEU A 17 -13.21 13.53 -7.83
N ARG A 18 -13.61 13.23 -9.07
CA ARG A 18 -12.65 12.91 -10.15
C ARG A 18 -11.93 14.16 -10.68
N THR A 19 -10.97 14.69 -9.92
CA THR A 19 -9.75 15.23 -10.54
C THR A 19 -9.03 14.05 -11.18
N LYS A 20 -9.18 13.89 -12.50
CA LYS A 20 -8.34 12.96 -13.26
C LYS A 20 -6.88 13.30 -12.92
N PRO A 21 -5.98 12.31 -12.73
CA PRO A 21 -4.59 12.61 -12.44
C PRO A 21 -4.08 13.56 -13.51
N LYS A 22 -3.25 14.55 -13.14
CA LYS A 22 -2.46 15.27 -14.15
C LYS A 22 -1.73 14.20 -14.97
N ALA A 23 -1.86 14.24 -16.29
CA ALA A 23 -1.20 13.29 -17.17
C ALA A 23 0.30 13.28 -16.85
N GLY A 24 0.81 12.16 -16.30
CA GLY A 24 2.21 12.00 -15.92
C GLY A 24 2.56 12.19 -14.43
N ALA A 25 1.60 12.39 -13.52
CA ALA A 25 1.92 12.38 -12.09
C ALA A 25 2.28 10.95 -11.62
N ALA A 26 3.55 10.72 -11.29
CA ALA A 26 4.03 9.44 -10.77
C ALA A 26 3.37 9.12 -9.42
N PRO A 27 2.97 7.87 -9.15
CA PRO A 27 2.35 7.48 -7.89
C PRO A 27 3.37 7.52 -6.74
N SER A 28 3.02 8.06 -5.58
CA SER A 28 3.86 7.92 -4.38
C SER A 28 3.49 6.64 -3.64
N HIS A 29 4.49 5.85 -3.23
CA HIS A 29 4.29 4.62 -2.46
C HIS A 29 5.05 4.71 -1.14
N GLN A 30 4.31 4.65 -0.05
CA GLN A 30 4.83 4.41 1.29
C GLN A 30 4.64 2.94 1.68
N MET A 31 5.73 2.22 1.93
CA MET A 31 5.72 0.83 2.41
C MET A 31 6.33 0.75 3.81
N VAL A 32 5.52 0.34 4.78
CA VAL A 32 5.88 0.25 6.20
C VAL A 32 6.00 -1.22 6.60
N PHE A 33 7.08 -1.58 7.25
CA PHE A 33 7.31 -2.90 7.83
C PHE A 33 7.06 -2.86 9.33
N THR A 34 6.26 -3.79 9.85
CA THR A 34 5.93 -3.88 11.28
C THR A 34 6.05 -5.31 11.78
N PRO A 35 6.17 -5.55 13.09
CA PRO A 35 5.96 -6.88 13.66
C PRO A 35 4.49 -7.33 13.45
N PRO A 36 4.15 -8.58 13.81
CA PRO A 36 2.79 -9.11 13.63
C PRO A 36 1.73 -8.36 14.43
N ASP A 37 2.10 -7.80 15.58
CA ASP A 37 1.26 -6.96 16.44
C ASP A 37 0.91 -5.60 15.80
N GLY A 38 1.77 -5.11 14.90
CA GLY A 38 1.63 -3.81 14.25
C GLY A 38 1.89 -2.61 15.17
N GLU A 39 2.44 -2.81 16.37
CA GLU A 39 2.61 -1.72 17.35
C GLU A 39 3.80 -0.82 17.03
N SER A 40 4.83 -1.35 16.37
CA SER A 40 6.04 -0.61 16.02
C SER A 40 6.31 -0.63 14.52
N GLU A 41 6.80 0.50 14.01
CA GLU A 41 7.43 0.58 12.71
C GLU A 41 8.88 0.11 12.82
N LEU A 42 9.24 -0.91 12.05
CA LEU A 42 10.61 -1.38 11.93
C LEU A 42 11.36 -0.59 10.86
N MET A 43 10.68 -0.29 9.75
CA MET A 43 11.24 0.41 8.60
C MET A 43 10.12 1.00 7.75
N CYS A 44 10.36 2.17 7.15
CA CYS A 44 9.48 2.78 6.17
C CYS A 44 10.25 3.17 4.91
N LEU A 45 9.71 2.80 3.76
CA LEU A 45 10.20 3.18 2.44
C LEU A 45 9.18 4.11 1.80
N ASP A 46 9.56 5.35 1.55
CA ASP A 46 8.76 6.31 0.78
C ASP A 46 9.46 6.60 -0.54
N VAL A 47 8.81 6.25 -1.65
CA VAL A 47 9.36 6.39 -3.00
C VAL A 47 8.36 7.07 -3.95
N PRO A 48 8.86 7.78 -4.98
CA PRO A 48 8.00 8.46 -5.96
C PRO A 48 7.38 7.52 -7.02
N ASP A 49 7.50 6.19 -6.85
CA ASP A 49 6.96 5.14 -7.73
C ASP A 49 6.39 3.98 -6.90
N ILE A 50 5.93 2.89 -7.52
CA ILE A 50 5.39 1.72 -6.80
C ILE A 50 6.47 0.64 -6.63
N LEU A 51 6.88 0.39 -5.39
CA LEU A 51 7.68 -0.79 -5.03
C LEU A 51 6.91 -2.12 -5.20
N PRO A 52 7.59 -3.21 -5.60
CA PRO A 52 7.03 -4.56 -5.55
C PRO A 52 6.60 -4.93 -4.13
N ILE A 53 5.34 -5.31 -3.96
CA ILE A 53 4.80 -5.70 -2.64
C ILE A 53 5.17 -7.16 -2.38
N PRO A 54 5.89 -7.47 -1.29
CA PRO A 54 6.28 -8.83 -0.99
C PRO A 54 5.06 -9.64 -0.51
N GLY A 55 4.93 -10.86 -1.03
CA GLY A 55 3.83 -11.76 -0.68
C GLY A 55 4.06 -12.48 0.65
N GLN A 56 2.98 -12.95 1.27
CA GLN A 56 3.03 -13.80 2.45
C GLN A 56 3.91 -15.05 2.23
N GLY A 57 4.70 -15.41 3.24
CA GLY A 57 5.64 -16.53 3.23
C GLY A 57 6.97 -16.24 2.55
N LYS A 58 7.15 -15.07 1.91
CA LYS A 58 8.45 -14.68 1.38
C LYS A 58 9.41 -14.31 2.50
N ILE A 59 10.65 -14.77 2.39
CA ILE A 59 11.78 -14.28 3.18
C ILE A 59 12.38 -13.09 2.44
N ILE A 60 12.59 -12.00 3.17
CA ILE A 60 13.21 -10.76 2.68
C ILE A 60 14.28 -10.30 3.67
N LEU A 61 15.18 -9.42 3.22
CA LEU A 61 16.11 -8.75 4.11
C LEU A 61 15.52 -7.41 4.57
N LEU A 62 15.44 -7.23 5.89
CA LEU A 62 15.14 -5.95 6.51
C LEU A 62 16.39 -5.48 7.27
N HIS A 63 16.99 -4.38 6.81
CA HIS A 63 18.36 -4.00 7.16
C HIS A 63 19.35 -5.14 6.85
N GLU A 64 19.79 -5.89 7.86
CA GLU A 64 20.73 -7.00 7.75
C GLU A 64 20.15 -8.33 8.26
N TYR A 65 18.85 -8.35 8.58
CA TYR A 65 18.16 -9.51 9.15
C TYR A 65 17.20 -10.15 8.16
N GLU A 66 17.22 -11.47 8.09
CA GLU A 66 16.21 -12.24 7.36
C GLU A 66 14.89 -12.24 8.16
N VAL A 67 13.82 -11.82 7.48
CA VAL A 67 12.47 -11.80 8.05
C VAL A 67 11.50 -12.45 7.08
N MET A 68 10.51 -13.17 7.62
CA MET A 68 9.43 -13.76 6.85
C MET A 68 8.21 -12.85 6.86
N VAL A 69 7.64 -12.59 5.69
CA VAL A 69 6.40 -11.83 5.54
C VAL A 69 5.21 -12.65 6.00
N THR A 70 4.50 -12.17 7.02
CA THR A 70 3.31 -12.82 7.56
C THR A 70 2.03 -12.33 6.90
N SER A 71 2.00 -11.06 6.48
CA SER A 71 0.90 -10.49 5.70
C SER A 71 1.31 -9.18 5.02
N SER A 72 0.59 -8.82 3.96
CA SER A 72 0.76 -7.56 3.25
C SER A 72 -0.61 -6.96 2.96
N ARG A 73 -0.82 -5.69 3.30
CA ARG A 73 -2.06 -4.98 3.01
C ARG A 73 -1.76 -3.65 2.35
N THR A 74 -2.37 -3.40 1.19
CA THR A 74 -2.22 -2.16 0.44
C THR A 74 -3.52 -1.38 0.42
N ILE A 75 -3.41 -0.08 0.65
CA ILE A 75 -4.49 0.90 0.60
C ILE A 75 -4.12 1.92 -0.48
N TYR A 76 -5.08 2.23 -1.35
CA TYR A 76 -4.92 3.23 -2.39
C TYR A 76 -5.72 4.47 -2.01
N ALA A 77 -5.10 5.63 -2.13
CA ALA A 77 -5.72 6.92 -1.94
C ALA A 77 -5.37 7.86 -3.11
N ARG A 78 -6.00 9.03 -3.11
CA ARG A 78 -5.73 10.08 -4.09
C ARG A 78 -5.55 11.40 -3.36
N ASP A 79 -4.50 12.12 -3.73
CA ASP A 79 -4.31 13.49 -3.26
C ASP A 79 -5.36 14.42 -3.90
N GLU A 80 -6.18 15.07 -3.08
CA GLU A 80 -7.32 15.87 -3.57
C GLU A 80 -6.87 17.08 -4.41
N LYS A 81 -5.69 17.65 -4.13
CA LYS A 81 -5.18 18.85 -4.80
C LYS A 81 -4.52 18.55 -6.13
N THR A 82 -3.74 17.46 -6.18
CA THR A 82 -2.90 17.14 -7.34
C THR A 82 -3.46 16.00 -8.20
N GLY A 83 -4.40 15.21 -7.65
CA GLY A 83 -4.91 13.99 -8.27
C GLY A 83 -3.89 12.85 -8.28
N GLN A 84 -2.73 13.01 -7.63
CA GLN A 84 -1.69 12.00 -7.54
C GLN A 84 -2.20 10.77 -6.77
N VAL A 85 -1.91 9.58 -7.29
CA VAL A 85 -2.21 8.32 -6.57
C VAL A 85 -1.21 8.16 -5.43
N LYS A 86 -1.72 7.87 -4.24
CA LYS A 86 -0.92 7.50 -3.06
C LYS A 86 -1.17 6.04 -2.74
N VAL A 87 -0.11 5.25 -2.63
CA VAL A 87 -0.15 3.83 -2.30
C VAL A 87 0.46 3.67 -0.91
N PHE A 88 -0.28 3.05 0.00
CA PHE A 88 0.18 2.78 1.36
C PHE A 88 0.16 1.28 1.57
N THR A 89 1.32 0.66 1.78
CA THR A 89 1.43 -0.77 2.04
C THR A 89 1.96 -1.00 3.44
N VAL A 90 1.27 -1.82 4.22
CA VAL A 90 1.76 -2.35 5.49
C VAL A 90 2.16 -3.80 5.28
N VAL A 91 3.42 -4.12 5.56
CA VAL A 91 3.98 -5.47 5.49
C VAL A 91 4.30 -5.92 6.91
N ARG A 92 3.59 -6.94 7.39
CA ARG A 92 3.90 -7.55 8.68
C ARG A 92 4.96 -8.62 8.50
N VAL A 93 5.95 -8.64 9.36
CA VAL A 93 7.09 -9.58 9.28
C VAL A 93 7.38 -10.21 10.64
N THR A 94 8.05 -11.36 10.63
CA THR A 94 8.61 -12.02 11.82
C THR A 94 10.04 -12.44 11.54
N ALA A 95 10.87 -12.58 12.58
CA ALA A 95 12.21 -13.15 12.44
C ALA A 95 12.13 -14.58 11.87
N VAL A 96 13.12 -14.94 11.05
CA VAL A 96 13.37 -16.34 10.65
C VAL A 96 14.26 -16.97 11.73
N GLU A 97 13.85 -18.12 12.26
CA GLU A 97 14.66 -18.91 13.21
C GLU A 97 15.80 -19.66 12.51
#